data_AF-A0A436WYP1-F1
#
_entry.id   AF-A0A436WYP1-F1
#
_cell.length_a   1.000
_cell.length_b   1.000
_cell.length_c   1.000
_cell.angle_alpha   90.00
_cell.angle_beta   90.00
_cell.angle_gamma   90.00
#
_symmetry.space_group_name_H-M   'P 1'
#
loop_
_entity.id
_entity.type
_entity.pdbx_description
1 polymer ?
#
loop_
_entity_poly.entity_id
_entity_poly.type
_entity_poly.pdbx_seq_one_letter_code
_entity_poly.pdbx_strand_id
1 'polypeptide(L)' 'IDGELVLLVAHADREEDGIEVIRIISARRAMQGERRRYAQSRSI' A
#
# COMPACT_ATOMS: atom_id res chain seq x y z
N ILE A 1 -10.07 16.62 9.10
CA ILE A 1 -10.00 15.44 8.20
C ILE A 1 -9.38 14.32 9.01
N ASP A 2 -10.13 13.27 9.31
CA ASP A 2 -9.59 12.10 10.01
C ASP A 2 -8.78 11.25 9.01
N GLY A 3 -7.54 10.91 9.36
CA GLY A 3 -6.67 10.09 8.52
C GLY A 3 -7.12 8.62 8.51
N GLU A 4 -7.19 8.01 7.33
CA GLU A 4 -7.51 6.59 7.17
C GLU A 4 -6.26 5.78 6.81
N LEU A 5 -6.11 4.60 7.40
CA LEU A 5 -5.03 3.67 7.02
C LEU A 5 -5.62 2.57 6.14
N VAL A 6 -5.06 2.42 4.95
CA VAL A 6 -5.49 1.45 3.94
C VAL A 6 -4.37 0.46 3.68
N LEU A 7 -4.73 -0.82 3.60
CA LEU A 7 -3.83 -1.86 3.10
C LEU A 7 -4.09 -2.05 1.61
N LEU A 8 -3.03 -1.98 0.81
CA LEU A 8 -3.08 -2.15 -0.63
C LEU A 8 -2.38 -3.46 -1.02
N VAL A 9 -2.94 -4.15 -2.00
CA VAL A 9 -2.19 -5.11 -2.81
C VAL A 9 -1.94 -4.45 -4.15
N ALA A 10 -0.67 -4.26 -4.48
CA ALA A 10 -0.27 -3.61 -5.72
C ALA A 10 0.72 -4.49 -6.47
N HIS A 11 0.58 -4.49 -7.79
CA HIS A 11 1.61 -4.96 -8.69
C HIS A 11 2.38 -3.73 -9.17
N ALA A 12 3.67 -3.68 -8.86
CA ALA A 12 4.58 -2.69 -9.39
C ALA A 12 5.28 -3.31 -10.61
N ASP A 13 5.06 -2.72 -11.77
CA ASP A 13 5.61 -3.18 -13.03
C ASP A 13 6.25 -2.02 -13.78
N ARG A 14 7.14 -2.34 -14.71
CA ARG A 14 7.74 -1.37 -15.61
C ARG A 14 7.36 -1.74 -17.03
N GLU A 15 6.64 -0.85 -17.69
CA GLU A 15 6.23 -1.03 -19.08
C GLU A 15 7.42 -0.83 -20.03
N GLU A 16 7.31 -1.33 -21.26
CA GLU A 16 8.40 -1.33 -22.25
C GLU A 16 8.87 0.08 -22.64
N ASP A 17 8.00 1.09 -22.53
CA ASP A 17 8.31 2.50 -22.73
C ASP A 17 9.04 3.14 -21.53
N GLY A 18 9.30 2.36 -20.48
CA GLY A 18 9.99 2.76 -19.28
C GLY A 18 9.10 3.38 -18.22
N ILE A 19 7.77 3.46 -18.44
CA ILE A 19 6.82 3.95 -17.44
C ILE A 19 6.72 2.94 -16.29
N GLU A 20 6.86 3.44 -15.07
CA GLU A 20 6.61 2.64 -13.87
C GLU A 20 5.11 2.71 -13.53
N VAL A 21 4.47 1.55 -13.49
CA VAL A 21 3.04 1.43 -13.22
C VAL A 21 2.83 0.70 -11.91
N ILE A 22 2.16 1.37 -10.97
CA ILE A 22 1.66 0.75 -9.74
C ILE A 22 0.18 0.45 -9.93
N ARG A 23 -0.15 -0.80 -10.25
CA ARG A 23 -1.53 -1.26 -10.39
C ARG A 23 -2.08 -1.70 -9.04
N ILE A 24 -3.04 -0.95 -8.51
CA ILE A 24 -3.79 -1.35 -7.31
C ILE A 24 -4.73 -2.49 -7.70
N ILE A 25 -4.50 -3.67 -7.13
CA ILE A 25 -5.35 -4.85 -7.33
C ILE A 25 -6.47 -4.85 -6.29
N SER A 26 -6.17 -4.47 -5.05
CA SER A 26 -7.18 -4.35 -4.00
C SER A 26 -6.80 -3.28 -2.99
N ALA A 27 -7.83 -2.69 -2.38
CA ALA A 27 -7.72 -1.74 -1.30
C ALA A 27 -8.76 -2.07 -0.23
N ARG A 28 -8.35 -2.09 1.03
CA ARG A 28 -9.27 -2.19 2.16
C ARG A 28 -8.78 -1.41 3.36
N ARG A 29 -9.70 -1.02 4.23
CA ARG A 29 -9.35 -0.42 5.51
C ARG A 29 -8.45 -1.36 6.33
N ALA A 30 -7.38 -0.82 6.89
CA ALA A 30 -6.50 -1.55 7.77
C ALA A 30 -7.21 -1.85 9.10
N MET A 31 -7.14 -3.10 9.52
CA MET A 31 -7.66 -3.55 10.81
C MET A 31 -6.72 -3.11 11.95
N GLN A 32 -7.24 -2.97 13.17
CA GLN A 32 -6.48 -2.43 14.31
C GLN A 32 -5.13 -3.14 14.55
N GLY A 33 -5.09 -4.47 14.43
CA GLY A 33 -3.85 -5.25 14.55
C GLY A 33 -2.82 -4.95 13.45
N GLU A 34 -3.29 -4.69 12.23
CA GLU A 34 -2.44 -4.34 11.08
C GLU A 34 -1.87 -2.94 11.22
N ARG A 35 -2.67 -1.98 11.72
CA ARG A 35 -2.19 -0.62 12.01
C ARG A 35 -0.96 -0.64 12.92
N ARG A 36 -1.02 -1.45 13.98
CA ARG A 36 0.08 -1.58 14.95
C ARG A 36 1.32 -2.22 14.34
N ARG A 37 1.16 -3.26 13.50
CA ARG A 37 2.26 -3.96 12.85
C ARG A 37 2.96 -3.09 11.81
N TYR A 38 2.21 -2.44 10.92
CA TYR A 38 2.79 -1.62 9.86
C TYR A 38 3.34 -0.27 10.35
N ALA A 39 2.82 0.27 11.46
CA ALA A 39 3.45 1.43 12.11
C ALA A 39 4.89 1.16 12.56
N GLN A 40 5.20 -0.09 12.93
CA GLN A 40 6.54 -0.49 13.38
C GLN A 40 7.51 -0.80 12.22
N SER A 41 6.99 -1.15 11.03
CA SER A 41 7.79 -1.38 9.81
C SER A 41 8.19 -0.11 9.06
N ARG A 42 7.87 1.09 9.56
CA ARG A 42 8.22 2.38 8.93
C ARG A 42 9.71 2.77 9.05
N SER A 43 10.61 1.87 9.45
CA SER A 43 12.05 2.15 9.62
C SER A 43 12.94 1.59 8.51
N ILE A 44 12.41 1.35 7.31
CA ILE A 44 13.20 0.90 6.15
C ILE A 44 13.66 2.10 5.34
#